data_AF-A0A2G6G7C3-F1
#
_entry.id   AF-A0A2G6G7C3-F1
#
_cell.length_a   1.000
_cell.length_b   1.000
_cell.length_c   1.000
_cell.angle_alpha   90.00
_cell.angle_beta   90.00
_cell.angle_gamma   90.00
#
_symmetry.space_group_name_H-M   'P 1'
#
loop_
_entity.id
_entity.type
_entity.pdbx_description
1 polymer ?
#
loop_
_entity_poly.entity_id
_entity_poly.type
_entity_poly.pdbx_seq_one_letter_code
_entity_poly.pdbx_strand_id
1 'polypeptide(L)'
;MNEIDTSNVTDMSSVFGMCTALEYIDLSNFDTSNVTNMRSMFYGCESLTSLDVSGFDTSNVTDMGSMFEECKSLESLDLSNFHIGSDIYKEDMFDSMINLRRLTLGSNIESLSGSALLDIQEMNGFDSEYYTGKWQNVGTGTVISPKGDQVLTSEELVSTYDGSHPDTYVWQPERFKFGIRFDLNGGSAPAGNPNAFDDTMTTDSYARGEDIPASEFNPLLDVKPVKNGDLFSHWTYKAYDSEGNEVYDGMDIPWDKEYGWERFKSDNESYIVYTAQYGKIVRLSGKDRFKTAVEVSKEMNDSSQYVIIVNGRKYPDALAATPLAGLYNAPILLVQKNRIPASTKNEIERLGATKAYIVGGKGVVSESVASELEGMGLTLERYSGKDRYKTALAVAEKVLTYQGTGNMILVKGTDFPDALTVTSLAIKEGIPILLTNPKVLSEEVKSFIQNQSPSMLYIAGGKGAVSLEIQNSIENLGISVKRFSGKDRYETGKKIAEYTYPKPSEIIFANGRDFADAMVGGPLSRTYTRKGPVMLVGKNHIPQATKDYMTPSVLDRVITGYIVGGKGVVSEAAKDAISDILD
;
A
#
# COMPACT_ATOMS: atom_id res chain seq x y z
N MET A 1 -27.44 -11.25 18.70
CA MET A 1 -28.91 -11.15 18.86
C MET A 1 -29.61 -12.27 18.07
N ASN A 2 -29.04 -13.48 18.01
CA ASN A 2 -29.35 -14.46 16.95
C ASN A 2 -30.61 -15.29 17.21
N GLU A 3 -31.43 -14.90 18.19
CA GLU A 3 -32.69 -15.56 18.56
C GLU A 3 -33.88 -14.59 18.59
N ILE A 4 -33.69 -13.32 18.17
CA ILE A 4 -34.77 -12.32 18.13
C ILE A 4 -35.47 -12.42 16.77
N ASP A 5 -36.71 -12.91 16.78
CA ASP A 5 -37.59 -12.86 15.61
C ASP A 5 -38.20 -11.46 15.48
N THR A 6 -37.85 -10.77 14.40
CA THR A 6 -38.31 -9.40 14.08
C THR A 6 -39.34 -9.37 12.96
N SER A 7 -39.73 -10.53 12.41
CA SER A 7 -40.58 -10.65 11.21
C SER A 7 -41.96 -10.00 11.35
N ASN A 8 -42.47 -9.81 12.56
CA ASN A 8 -43.77 -9.15 12.81
C ASN A 8 -43.64 -7.72 13.37
N VAL A 9 -42.43 -7.18 13.48
CA VAL A 9 -42.20 -5.84 14.03
C VAL A 9 -42.55 -4.80 12.97
N THR A 10 -43.43 -3.87 13.32
CA THR A 10 -43.85 -2.77 12.43
C THR A 10 -43.23 -1.42 12.81
N ASP A 11 -42.67 -1.30 14.01
CA ASP A 11 -42.07 -0.08 14.54
C ASP A 11 -40.72 -0.43 15.17
N MET A 12 -39.64 0.09 14.58
CA MET A 12 -38.26 0.00 15.06
C MET A 12 -37.70 1.40 15.40
N SER A 13 -38.58 2.36 15.71
CA SER A 13 -38.14 3.68 16.11
C SER A 13 -37.28 3.65 17.38
N SER A 14 -36.16 4.36 17.34
CA SER A 14 -35.22 4.51 18.46
C SER A 14 -34.71 3.21 19.12
N VAL A 15 -34.76 2.06 18.42
CA VAL A 15 -34.34 0.75 19.00
C VAL A 15 -32.90 0.80 19.54
N PHE A 16 -32.00 1.52 18.87
CA PHE A 16 -30.62 1.76 19.32
C PHE A 16 -30.36 3.24 19.64
N GLY A 17 -31.39 4.09 19.62
CA GLY A 17 -31.26 5.51 19.89
C GLY A 17 -30.57 5.79 21.22
N MET A 18 -29.65 6.75 21.22
CA MET A 18 -28.84 7.21 22.34
C MET A 18 -27.92 6.14 22.96
N CYS A 19 -27.64 5.05 22.24
CA CYS A 19 -26.60 4.10 22.62
C CYS A 19 -25.21 4.68 22.30
N THR A 20 -24.81 5.73 23.01
CA THR A 20 -23.58 6.52 22.73
C THR A 20 -22.29 5.71 22.79
N ALA A 21 -22.27 4.59 23.52
CA ALA A 21 -21.11 3.69 23.65
C ALA A 21 -21.16 2.48 22.70
N LEU A 22 -22.15 2.39 21.80
CA LEU A 22 -22.29 1.27 20.86
C LEU A 22 -21.26 1.40 19.73
N GLU A 23 -20.22 0.56 19.73
CA GLU A 23 -19.19 0.58 18.69
C GLU A 23 -19.53 -0.28 17.46
N TYR A 24 -20.28 -1.38 17.67
CA TYR A 24 -20.63 -2.38 16.66
C TYR A 24 -21.94 -3.06 17.01
N ILE A 25 -22.74 -3.37 15.99
CA ILE A 25 -23.98 -4.14 16.10
C ILE A 25 -24.14 -5.09 14.92
N ASP A 26 -24.51 -6.35 15.20
CA ASP A 26 -24.82 -7.34 14.17
C ASP A 26 -26.33 -7.41 13.94
N LEU A 27 -26.77 -6.96 12.77
CA LEU A 27 -28.17 -6.88 12.34
C LEU A 27 -28.54 -7.94 11.29
N SER A 28 -27.65 -8.90 11.01
CA SER A 28 -27.82 -9.86 9.91
C SER A 28 -29.06 -10.76 10.01
N ASN A 29 -29.68 -10.86 11.19
CA ASN A 29 -30.89 -11.65 11.43
C ASN A 29 -32.16 -10.80 11.54
N PHE A 30 -32.08 -9.48 11.31
CA PHE A 30 -33.26 -8.62 11.36
C PHE A 30 -34.05 -8.79 10.06
N ASP A 31 -35.33 -9.11 10.20
CA ASP A 31 -36.32 -9.05 9.12
C ASP A 31 -37.08 -7.73 9.27
N THR A 32 -36.77 -6.78 8.38
CA THR A 32 -37.42 -5.46 8.39
C THR A 32 -38.56 -5.35 7.38
N SER A 33 -38.95 -6.45 6.73
CA SER A 33 -39.92 -6.42 5.62
C SER A 33 -41.30 -5.89 6.02
N ASN A 34 -41.68 -5.97 7.30
CA ASN A 34 -42.95 -5.43 7.81
C ASN A 34 -42.80 -4.10 8.57
N VAL A 35 -41.59 -3.54 8.66
CA VAL A 35 -41.33 -2.30 9.40
C VAL A 35 -41.85 -1.11 8.61
N THR A 36 -42.61 -0.26 9.29
CA THR A 36 -43.19 0.98 8.75
C THR A 36 -42.57 2.24 9.34
N ASN A 37 -41.94 2.12 10.52
CA ASN A 37 -41.32 3.24 11.23
C ASN A 37 -39.90 2.86 11.69
N MET A 38 -38.90 3.60 11.21
CA MET A 38 -37.48 3.50 11.57
C MET A 38 -36.92 4.82 12.14
N ARG A 39 -37.81 5.74 12.54
CA ARG A 39 -37.43 7.05 13.06
C ARG A 39 -36.39 6.93 14.18
N SER A 40 -35.30 7.70 14.09
CA SER A 40 -34.26 7.76 15.12
C SER A 40 -33.63 6.42 15.51
N MET A 41 -33.72 5.37 14.67
CA MET A 41 -33.31 4.01 15.04
C MET A 41 -31.88 3.93 15.59
N PHE A 42 -30.94 4.71 15.05
CA PHE A 42 -29.54 4.82 15.50
C PHE A 42 -29.15 6.22 15.99
N TYR A 43 -30.13 7.09 16.24
CA TYR A 43 -29.91 8.49 16.66
C TYR A 43 -28.94 8.57 17.85
N GLY A 44 -27.89 9.38 17.79
CA GLY A 44 -26.96 9.59 18.90
C GLY A 44 -26.10 8.37 19.24
N CYS A 45 -25.94 7.39 18.33
CA CYS A 45 -24.94 6.34 18.45
C CYS A 45 -23.53 6.88 18.14
N GLU A 46 -23.04 7.81 18.96
CA GLU A 46 -21.83 8.60 18.69
C GLU A 46 -20.57 7.75 18.46
N SER A 47 -20.43 6.60 19.13
CA SER A 47 -19.25 5.71 19.01
C SER A 47 -19.36 4.64 17.90
N LEU A 48 -20.46 4.61 17.13
CA LEU A 48 -20.69 3.58 16.12
C LEU A 48 -19.80 3.82 14.91
N THR A 49 -18.82 2.93 14.70
CA THR A 49 -17.79 3.09 13.66
C THR A 49 -18.13 2.38 12.36
N SER A 50 -19.01 1.38 12.41
CA SER A 50 -19.47 0.63 11.25
C SER A 50 -20.89 0.16 11.46
N LEU A 51 -21.66 0.17 10.37
CA LEU A 51 -23.05 -0.25 10.39
C LEU A 51 -23.40 -0.91 9.05
N ASP A 52 -23.81 -2.18 9.12
CA ASP A 52 -24.29 -2.93 7.96
C ASP A 52 -25.82 -2.95 7.96
N VAL A 53 -26.42 -2.15 7.08
CA VAL A 53 -27.87 -2.11 6.80
C VAL A 53 -28.21 -2.74 5.45
N SER A 54 -27.29 -3.46 4.81
CA SER A 54 -27.51 -4.00 3.46
C SER A 54 -28.64 -5.03 3.41
N GLY A 55 -28.95 -5.68 4.53
CA GLY A 55 -30.06 -6.62 4.68
C GLY A 55 -31.44 -5.99 4.94
N PHE A 56 -31.53 -4.66 5.09
CA PHE A 56 -32.79 -4.00 5.39
C PHE A 56 -33.67 -3.93 4.13
N ASP A 57 -34.90 -4.43 4.25
CA ASP A 57 -36.01 -4.10 3.37
C ASP A 57 -36.73 -2.88 3.94
N THR A 58 -36.66 -1.74 3.23
CA THR A 58 -37.33 -0.50 3.64
C THR A 58 -38.53 -0.16 2.75
N SER A 59 -39.02 -1.11 1.94
CA SER A 59 -40.10 -0.88 0.98
C SER A 59 -41.44 -0.46 1.60
N ASN A 60 -41.66 -0.79 2.88
CA ASN A 60 -42.86 -0.43 3.64
C ASN A 60 -42.65 0.73 4.62
N VAL A 61 -41.43 1.27 4.73
CA VAL A 61 -41.09 2.33 5.69
C VAL A 61 -41.68 3.66 5.23
N THR A 62 -42.37 4.36 6.13
CA THR A 62 -42.96 5.69 5.87
C THR A 62 -42.29 6.81 6.67
N ASP A 63 -41.59 6.47 7.76
CA ASP A 63 -40.84 7.42 8.61
C ASP A 63 -39.45 6.85 8.93
N MET A 64 -38.42 7.59 8.53
CA MET A 64 -37.00 7.34 8.80
C MET A 64 -36.27 8.63 9.21
N GLY A 65 -37.01 9.62 9.73
CA GLY A 65 -36.43 10.88 10.18
C GLY A 65 -35.39 10.66 11.28
N SER A 66 -34.31 11.44 11.27
CA SER A 66 -33.23 11.38 12.25
C SER A 66 -32.58 9.99 12.41
N MET A 67 -32.74 9.07 11.45
CA MET A 67 -32.36 7.66 11.64
C MET A 67 -30.88 7.48 12.02
N PHE A 68 -29.99 8.31 11.47
CA PHE A 68 -28.55 8.30 11.73
C PHE A 68 -28.03 9.63 12.30
N GLU A 69 -28.92 10.52 12.71
CA GLU A 69 -28.56 11.82 13.28
C GLU A 69 -27.60 11.62 14.48
N GLU A 70 -26.56 12.44 14.58
CA GLU A 70 -25.54 12.38 15.64
C GLU A 70 -24.71 11.07 15.69
N CYS A 71 -24.72 10.24 14.64
CA CYS A 71 -23.77 9.11 14.47
C CYS A 71 -22.36 9.61 14.11
N LYS A 72 -21.73 10.37 15.01
CA LYS A 72 -20.50 11.13 14.75
C LYS A 72 -19.30 10.30 14.31
N SER A 73 -19.17 9.04 14.73
CA SER A 73 -18.04 8.17 14.34
C SER A 73 -18.25 7.37 13.05
N LEU A 74 -19.42 7.45 12.41
CA LEU A 74 -19.70 6.67 11.21
C LEU A 74 -19.13 7.37 9.97
N GLU A 75 -18.13 6.74 9.34
CA GLU A 75 -17.42 7.33 8.19
C GLU A 75 -18.01 6.92 6.84
N SER A 76 -18.70 5.79 6.79
CA SER A 76 -19.30 5.23 5.59
C SER A 76 -20.69 4.68 5.87
N LEU A 77 -21.62 4.97 4.98
CA LEU A 77 -22.98 4.45 5.03
C LEU A 77 -23.44 4.00 3.65
N ASP A 78 -23.98 2.78 3.56
CA ASP A 78 -24.50 2.21 2.32
C ASP A 78 -26.02 2.10 2.36
N LEU A 79 -26.67 2.94 1.56
CA LEU A 79 -28.13 3.00 1.41
C LEU A 79 -28.56 2.51 0.02
N SER A 80 -27.72 1.77 -0.70
CA SER A 80 -28.02 1.30 -2.06
C SER A 80 -29.30 0.47 -2.16
N ASN A 81 -29.67 -0.23 -1.10
CA ASN A 81 -30.89 -1.04 -1.03
C ASN A 81 -32.12 -0.29 -0.48
N PHE A 82 -31.96 0.94 0.00
CA PHE A 82 -33.06 1.67 0.62
C PHE A 82 -34.04 2.19 -0.43
N HIS A 83 -35.32 2.03 -0.15
CA HIS A 83 -36.40 2.77 -0.80
C HIS A 83 -36.65 4.07 -0.03
N ILE A 84 -36.46 5.21 -0.71
CA ILE A 84 -36.70 6.55 -0.17
C ILE A 84 -37.56 7.32 -1.17
N GLY A 85 -38.88 7.16 -1.08
CA GLY A 85 -39.85 7.91 -1.86
C GLY A 85 -39.90 9.40 -1.51
N SER A 86 -40.47 10.19 -2.41
CA SER A 86 -40.72 11.62 -2.18
C SER A 86 -41.68 11.88 -1.00
N ASP A 87 -42.55 10.93 -0.68
CA ASP A 87 -43.55 10.96 0.39
C ASP A 87 -43.05 10.45 1.75
N ILE A 88 -41.86 9.84 1.80
CA ILE A 88 -41.25 9.34 3.03
C ILE A 88 -40.71 10.50 3.88
N TYR A 89 -41.06 10.50 5.17
CA TYR A 89 -40.51 11.43 6.15
C TYR A 89 -39.07 11.05 6.49
N LYS A 90 -38.12 11.95 6.20
CA LYS A 90 -36.67 11.72 6.27
C LYS A 90 -35.89 12.93 6.78
N GLU A 91 -36.57 13.88 7.40
CA GLU A 91 -35.94 15.09 7.94
C GLU A 91 -34.78 14.74 8.87
N ASP A 92 -33.68 15.49 8.75
CA ASP A 92 -32.49 15.42 9.61
C ASP A 92 -31.77 14.06 9.64
N MET A 93 -32.04 13.17 8.69
CA MET A 93 -31.53 11.79 8.67
C MET A 93 -30.01 11.69 8.85
N PHE A 94 -29.22 12.63 8.29
CA PHE A 94 -27.76 12.66 8.37
C PHE A 94 -27.21 13.83 9.19
N ASP A 95 -28.06 14.54 9.93
CA ASP A 95 -27.61 15.73 10.67
C ASP A 95 -26.55 15.35 11.72
N SER A 96 -25.58 16.23 11.94
CA SER A 96 -24.45 16.00 12.84
C SER A 96 -23.59 14.75 12.57
N MET A 97 -23.67 14.13 11.38
CA MET A 97 -22.76 13.06 10.95
C MET A 97 -21.40 13.61 10.47
N ILE A 98 -20.65 14.22 11.38
CA ILE A 98 -19.45 15.02 11.09
C ILE A 98 -18.26 14.26 10.46
N ASN A 99 -18.24 12.93 10.52
CA ASN A 99 -17.16 12.12 9.92
C ASN A 99 -17.62 11.36 8.66
N LEU A 100 -18.85 11.53 8.20
CA LEU A 100 -19.36 10.83 7.03
C LEU A 100 -18.63 11.31 5.77
N ARG A 101 -17.76 10.44 5.25
CA ARG A 101 -16.90 10.68 4.08
C ARG A 101 -17.33 9.88 2.86
N ARG A 102 -18.15 8.85 3.07
CA ARG A 102 -18.65 7.95 2.02
C ARG A 102 -20.13 7.67 2.19
N LEU A 103 -20.90 7.93 1.14
CA LEU A 103 -22.33 7.67 1.09
C LEU A 103 -22.65 6.93 -0.21
N THR A 104 -23.08 5.67 -0.10
CA THR A 104 -23.53 4.89 -1.27
C THR A 104 -25.04 5.03 -1.40
N LEU A 105 -25.49 5.47 -2.58
CA LEU A 105 -26.89 5.75 -2.88
C LEU A 105 -27.40 4.86 -4.01
N GLY A 106 -28.63 4.39 -3.87
CA GLY A 106 -29.27 3.46 -4.79
C GLY A 106 -30.26 4.12 -5.74
N SER A 107 -30.71 3.36 -6.74
CA SER A 107 -31.70 3.82 -7.72
C SER A 107 -33.13 3.86 -7.17
N ASN A 108 -33.37 3.29 -5.98
CA ASN A 108 -34.69 3.24 -5.33
C ASN A 108 -34.95 4.46 -4.43
N ILE A 109 -34.02 5.41 -4.40
CA ILE A 109 -34.12 6.68 -3.68
C ILE A 109 -34.60 7.73 -4.70
N GLU A 110 -35.84 8.17 -4.58
CA GLU A 110 -36.46 9.15 -5.48
C GLU A 110 -36.14 10.60 -5.06
N SER A 111 -35.83 10.82 -3.79
CA SER A 111 -35.44 12.13 -3.27
C SER A 111 -34.70 12.00 -1.94
N LEU A 112 -33.67 12.81 -1.73
CA LEU A 112 -33.03 13.00 -0.42
C LEU A 112 -33.42 14.31 0.27
N SER A 113 -34.21 15.18 -0.38
CA SER A 113 -34.55 16.49 0.16
C SER A 113 -35.05 16.43 1.61
N GLY A 114 -34.49 17.27 2.48
CA GLY A 114 -34.79 17.31 3.92
C GLY A 114 -33.88 16.44 4.78
N SER A 115 -33.08 15.53 4.19
CA SER A 115 -32.24 14.59 4.98
C SER A 115 -31.09 15.23 5.76
N ALA A 116 -30.87 16.55 5.62
CA ALA A 116 -29.80 17.35 6.21
C ALA A 116 -28.41 16.67 6.13
N LEU A 117 -27.62 17.02 5.12
CA LEU A 117 -26.22 16.59 5.02
C LEU A 117 -25.33 17.80 5.30
N LEU A 118 -24.54 17.73 6.36
CA LEU A 118 -23.66 18.83 6.76
C LEU A 118 -22.70 19.22 5.64
N ASP A 119 -22.50 20.53 5.47
CA ASP A 119 -21.46 21.03 4.57
C ASP A 119 -20.08 20.64 5.10
N ILE A 120 -19.26 20.09 4.21
CA ILE A 120 -17.95 19.54 4.56
C ILE A 120 -17.04 20.62 5.21
N GLN A 121 -17.24 21.89 4.87
CA GLN A 121 -16.47 23.02 5.39
C GLN A 121 -16.79 23.39 6.86
N GLU A 122 -17.92 22.94 7.40
CA GLU A 122 -18.34 23.26 8.77
C GLU A 122 -17.92 22.19 9.79
N MET A 123 -17.22 21.14 9.34
CA MET A 123 -16.82 20.01 10.17
C MET A 123 -15.53 20.30 10.94
N ASN A 124 -15.59 20.21 12.28
CA ASN A 124 -14.42 20.38 13.16
C ASN A 124 -13.36 19.31 12.86
N GLY A 125 -12.18 19.72 12.36
CA GLY A 125 -11.12 18.79 11.94
C GLY A 125 -11.07 18.53 10.44
N PHE A 126 -11.79 19.34 9.64
CA PHE A 126 -11.66 19.39 8.19
C PHE A 126 -10.20 19.63 7.78
N ASP A 127 -9.58 18.60 7.19
CA ASP A 127 -8.23 18.68 6.66
C ASP A 127 -8.30 19.28 5.25
N SER A 128 -8.58 20.60 5.21
CA SER A 128 -8.76 21.40 3.99
C SER A 128 -7.61 21.33 3.00
N GLU A 129 -6.49 20.75 3.43
CA GLU A 129 -5.35 20.43 2.60
C GLU A 129 -5.68 19.31 1.59
N TYR A 130 -6.48 18.31 1.98
CA TYR A 130 -6.67 17.07 1.23
C TYR A 130 -8.00 16.95 0.50
N TYR A 131 -8.96 17.84 0.74
CA TYR A 131 -10.29 17.78 0.15
C TYR A 131 -10.81 19.14 -0.29
N THR A 132 -11.55 19.16 -1.38
CA THR A 132 -12.09 20.38 -2.00
C THR A 132 -13.30 20.98 -1.24
N GLY A 133 -13.85 20.24 -0.27
CA GLY A 133 -15.12 20.56 0.40
C GLY A 133 -16.38 20.20 -0.41
N LYS A 134 -16.25 19.37 -1.46
CA LYS A 134 -17.37 18.85 -2.27
C LYS A 134 -17.44 17.34 -2.21
N TRP A 135 -18.59 16.77 -2.54
CA TRP A 135 -18.79 15.36 -2.86
C TRP A 135 -18.48 15.10 -4.32
N GLN A 136 -17.93 13.93 -4.64
CA GLN A 136 -17.79 13.43 -6.00
C GLN A 136 -18.23 11.97 -6.08
N ASN A 137 -18.98 11.61 -7.11
CA ASN A 137 -19.31 10.21 -7.33
C ASN A 137 -18.07 9.43 -7.83
N VAL A 138 -17.94 8.17 -7.44
CA VAL A 138 -16.74 7.36 -7.74
C VAL A 138 -16.66 7.04 -9.24
N GLY A 139 -17.78 6.69 -9.86
CA GLY A 139 -17.88 6.27 -11.25
C GLY A 139 -16.99 5.07 -11.55
N THR A 140 -16.23 5.14 -12.64
CA THR A 140 -15.23 4.13 -13.00
C THR A 140 -13.92 4.20 -12.18
N GLY A 141 -13.85 5.14 -11.23
CA GLY A 141 -12.67 5.40 -10.42
C GLY A 141 -12.60 4.53 -9.17
N THR A 142 -11.91 5.05 -8.17
CA THR A 142 -11.88 4.49 -6.82
C THR A 142 -12.29 5.57 -5.84
N VAL A 143 -12.63 5.20 -4.61
CA VAL A 143 -13.02 6.12 -3.52
C VAL A 143 -12.01 7.25 -3.28
N ILE A 144 -10.73 6.95 -3.39
CA ILE A 144 -9.63 7.92 -3.29
C ILE A 144 -9.26 8.61 -4.61
N SER A 145 -9.73 8.09 -5.74
CA SER A 145 -9.44 8.61 -7.08
C SER A 145 -10.71 8.55 -7.93
N PRO A 146 -11.75 9.31 -7.51
CA PRO A 146 -13.02 9.27 -8.18
C PRO A 146 -12.87 9.80 -9.61
N LYS A 147 -13.59 9.15 -10.52
CA LYS A 147 -13.68 9.51 -11.93
C LYS A 147 -15.10 9.84 -12.37
N GLY A 148 -16.05 9.82 -11.43
CA GLY A 148 -17.39 10.30 -11.67
C GLY A 148 -17.39 11.80 -11.97
N ASP A 149 -18.38 12.22 -12.72
CA ASP A 149 -18.52 13.58 -13.22
C ASP A 149 -19.38 14.47 -12.33
N GLN A 150 -20.13 13.90 -11.39
CA GLN A 150 -20.90 14.64 -10.39
C GLN A 150 -19.94 15.16 -9.32
N VAL A 151 -19.85 16.48 -9.19
CA VAL A 151 -19.09 17.17 -8.15
C VAL A 151 -20.01 18.20 -7.50
N LEU A 152 -20.46 17.94 -6.28
CA LEU A 152 -21.63 18.56 -5.66
C LEU A 152 -21.29 19.06 -4.25
N THR A 153 -21.86 20.18 -3.79
CA THR A 153 -21.91 20.49 -2.35
C THR A 153 -22.84 19.49 -1.62
N SER A 154 -22.83 19.49 -0.29
CA SER A 154 -23.77 18.65 0.47
C SER A 154 -25.22 19.06 0.18
N GLU A 155 -25.49 20.37 0.10
CA GLU A 155 -26.81 20.90 -0.31
C GLU A 155 -27.21 20.45 -1.72
N GLU A 156 -26.31 20.54 -2.70
CA GLU A 156 -26.57 20.09 -4.07
C GLU A 156 -26.86 18.59 -4.13
N LEU A 157 -26.06 17.76 -3.44
CA LEU A 157 -26.28 16.31 -3.41
C LEU A 157 -27.66 15.96 -2.84
N VAL A 158 -28.04 16.55 -1.70
CA VAL A 158 -29.33 16.27 -1.05
C VAL A 158 -30.51 16.80 -1.86
N SER A 159 -30.39 17.99 -2.44
CA SER A 159 -31.50 18.63 -3.17
C SER A 159 -31.74 18.08 -4.58
N THR A 160 -30.72 17.49 -5.21
CA THR A 160 -30.79 17.05 -6.61
C THR A 160 -30.83 15.53 -6.82
N TYR A 161 -30.45 14.73 -5.82
CA TYR A 161 -30.42 13.27 -5.98
C TYR A 161 -31.84 12.70 -6.17
N ASP A 162 -32.05 12.02 -7.30
CA ASP A 162 -33.34 11.49 -7.75
C ASP A 162 -33.29 9.98 -8.11
N GLY A 163 -32.18 9.32 -7.78
CA GLY A 163 -31.97 7.90 -8.07
C GLY A 163 -31.46 7.61 -9.49
N SER A 164 -31.28 8.62 -10.35
CA SER A 164 -30.79 8.43 -11.72
C SER A 164 -29.29 8.14 -11.80
N HIS A 165 -28.52 8.48 -10.75
CA HIS A 165 -27.07 8.29 -10.67
C HIS A 165 -26.67 7.45 -9.44
N PRO A 166 -27.11 6.18 -9.34
CA PRO A 166 -26.72 5.32 -8.22
C PRO A 166 -25.22 5.07 -8.24
N ASP A 167 -24.55 5.46 -7.17
CA ASP A 167 -23.10 5.36 -7.03
C ASP A 167 -22.70 5.55 -5.56
N THR A 168 -21.42 5.33 -5.28
CA THR A 168 -20.78 5.81 -4.07
C THR A 168 -20.32 7.25 -4.27
N TYR A 169 -20.75 8.14 -3.39
CA TYR A 169 -20.28 9.52 -3.30
C TYR A 169 -19.27 9.62 -2.17
N VAL A 170 -18.14 10.27 -2.45
CA VAL A 170 -17.03 10.47 -1.52
C VAL A 170 -16.70 11.95 -1.42
N TRP A 171 -16.08 12.39 -0.33
CA TRP A 171 -15.44 13.71 -0.35
C TRP A 171 -14.43 13.77 -1.49
N GLN A 172 -14.55 14.77 -2.35
CA GLN A 172 -13.70 14.96 -3.51
C GLN A 172 -12.27 15.26 -3.03
N PRO A 173 -11.31 14.36 -3.29
CA PRO A 173 -9.93 14.56 -2.90
C PRO A 173 -9.32 15.75 -3.68
N GLU A 174 -8.62 16.62 -2.97
CA GLU A 174 -7.78 17.66 -3.55
C GLU A 174 -6.59 16.99 -4.23
N ARG A 175 -6.34 17.31 -5.50
CA ARG A 175 -5.20 16.75 -6.25
C ARG A 175 -4.03 17.71 -6.19
N PHE A 176 -3.02 17.40 -5.39
CA PHE A 176 -1.81 18.20 -5.36
C PHE A 176 -1.05 18.11 -6.68
N LYS A 177 -0.77 19.28 -7.26
CA LYS A 177 0.21 19.44 -8.35
C LYS A 177 1.45 20.10 -7.75
N PHE A 178 2.60 19.46 -7.85
CA PHE A 178 3.88 20.08 -7.49
C PHE A 178 4.75 20.24 -8.74
N GLY A 179 5.32 21.42 -8.92
CA GLY A 179 6.33 21.69 -9.95
C GLY A 179 7.73 21.40 -9.42
N ILE A 180 8.50 20.58 -10.14
CA ILE A 180 9.95 20.45 -9.93
C ILE A 180 10.63 21.42 -10.91
N ARG A 181 11.41 22.35 -10.36
CA ARG A 181 12.23 23.31 -11.12
C ARG A 181 13.55 22.65 -11.48
N PHE A 182 13.91 22.67 -12.77
CA PHE A 182 15.27 22.34 -13.21
C PHE A 182 15.98 23.63 -13.57
N ASP A 183 17.05 23.94 -12.84
CA ASP A 183 17.91 25.07 -13.13
C ASP A 183 18.97 24.63 -14.16
N LEU A 184 18.66 24.80 -15.44
CA LEU A 184 19.59 24.50 -16.54
C LEU A 184 20.59 25.65 -16.67
N ASN A 185 21.59 25.69 -15.79
CA ASN A 185 22.66 26.67 -15.88
C ASN A 185 23.47 26.47 -17.19
N GLY A 186 23.13 27.26 -18.21
CA GLY A 186 24.06 27.70 -19.26
C GLY A 186 24.25 26.82 -20.50
N GLY A 187 23.40 25.82 -20.75
CA GLY A 187 23.44 25.04 -22.00
C GLY A 187 22.39 25.51 -23.00
N SER A 188 22.79 26.24 -24.04
CA SER A 188 21.89 26.48 -25.18
C SER A 188 21.46 25.13 -25.77
N ALA A 189 20.14 24.87 -25.78
CA ALA A 189 19.59 23.69 -26.41
C ALA A 189 20.04 23.64 -27.88
N PRO A 190 20.55 22.50 -28.40
CA PRO A 190 20.92 22.40 -29.81
C PRO A 190 19.70 22.73 -30.67
N ALA A 191 19.83 23.73 -31.53
CA ALA A 191 18.78 24.06 -32.48
C ALA A 191 18.64 22.92 -33.50
N GLY A 192 17.64 22.06 -33.30
CA GLY A 192 17.23 21.06 -34.28
C GLY A 192 16.87 19.71 -33.68
N ASN A 193 15.68 19.62 -33.07
CA ASN A 193 14.76 18.47 -33.00
C ASN A 193 14.01 18.50 -31.64
N PRO A 194 12.73 18.91 -31.58
CA PRO A 194 11.98 18.99 -30.33
C PRO A 194 11.64 17.63 -29.68
N ASN A 195 11.97 16.51 -30.33
CA ASN A 195 11.70 15.15 -29.85
C ASN A 195 12.96 14.30 -29.59
N ALA A 196 14.16 14.89 -29.53
CA ALA A 196 15.39 14.16 -29.21
C ALA A 196 15.93 14.54 -27.83
N PHE A 197 15.42 13.90 -26.78
CA PHE A 197 16.31 13.51 -25.68
C PHE A 197 16.74 12.07 -25.99
N ASP A 198 17.98 11.94 -26.42
CA ASP A 198 18.66 10.67 -26.68
C ASP A 198 19.02 10.02 -25.34
N ASP A 199 18.83 8.70 -25.23
CA ASP A 199 19.06 7.85 -24.04
C ASP A 199 20.56 7.73 -23.66
N THR A 200 21.41 8.69 -24.05
CA THR A 200 22.88 8.59 -23.95
C THR A 200 23.57 9.75 -23.25
N MET A 201 22.90 10.55 -22.41
CA MET A 201 23.63 11.47 -21.52
C MET A 201 24.28 10.71 -20.36
N THR A 202 25.46 10.15 -20.65
CA THR A 202 26.44 9.72 -19.65
C THR A 202 26.96 10.93 -18.87
N THR A 203 27.02 10.77 -17.56
CA THR A 203 27.71 11.65 -16.61
C THR A 203 29.16 11.89 -17.05
N ASP A 204 29.48 13.07 -17.56
CA ASP A 204 30.80 13.72 -17.40
C ASP A 204 30.84 15.06 -18.14
N SER A 205 30.73 16.18 -17.40
CA SER A 205 31.62 17.36 -17.54
C SER A 205 31.13 18.58 -16.71
N TYR A 206 31.77 18.79 -15.55
CA TYR A 206 32.22 20.04 -14.88
C TYR A 206 31.45 21.37 -15.15
N ALA A 207 31.09 22.21 -14.17
CA ALA A 207 31.82 22.74 -13.00
C ALA A 207 30.86 23.59 -12.13
N ARG A 208 31.00 23.84 -10.83
CA ARG A 208 32.03 23.58 -9.81
C ARG A 208 31.35 23.83 -8.43
N GLY A 209 31.52 22.92 -7.47
CA GLY A 209 31.53 23.29 -6.04
C GLY A 209 30.54 22.65 -5.08
N GLU A 210 30.21 21.36 -5.24
CA GLU A 210 30.10 20.32 -4.19
C GLU A 210 29.43 19.10 -4.83
N ASP A 211 30.17 17.99 -4.87
CA ASP A 211 29.85 16.79 -5.66
C ASP A 211 28.77 15.95 -4.97
N ILE A 212 27.54 15.99 -5.48
CA ILE A 212 26.49 14.99 -5.19
C ILE A 212 26.38 14.08 -6.43
N PRO A 213 26.85 12.82 -6.39
CA PRO A 213 26.74 11.90 -7.54
C PRO A 213 25.28 11.70 -7.95
N ALA A 214 24.99 11.40 -9.21
CA ALA A 214 23.61 11.18 -9.72
C ALA A 214 22.84 10.05 -8.97
N SER A 215 23.55 9.19 -8.24
CA SER A 215 22.99 8.21 -7.29
C SER A 215 22.38 8.81 -6.01
N GLU A 216 22.67 10.08 -5.73
CA GLU A 216 22.19 10.86 -4.58
C GLU A 216 21.18 11.95 -5.00
N PHE A 217 21.00 12.20 -6.30
CA PHE A 217 19.99 13.13 -6.82
C PHE A 217 18.60 12.45 -6.83
N ASN A 218 17.80 12.76 -5.81
CA ASN A 218 16.40 12.34 -5.71
C ASN A 218 15.52 13.42 -6.36
N PRO A 219 14.81 13.17 -7.48
CA PRO A 219 13.93 14.17 -8.06
C PRO A 219 12.73 14.48 -7.14
N LEU A 220 12.47 13.69 -6.10
CA LEU A 220 11.51 14.02 -5.06
C LEU A 220 12.14 15.01 -4.07
N LEU A 221 12.28 16.26 -4.54
CA LEU A 221 12.33 17.43 -3.67
C LEU A 221 11.09 17.39 -2.77
N ASP A 222 11.33 17.34 -1.47
CA ASP A 222 10.35 17.17 -0.41
C ASP A 222 9.62 18.52 -0.20
N VAL A 223 8.67 18.79 -1.09
CA VAL A 223 7.97 20.07 -1.14
C VAL A 223 6.85 20.10 -0.12
N LYS A 224 6.99 20.91 0.94
CA LYS A 224 5.88 21.24 1.85
C LYS A 224 5.22 22.56 1.43
N PRO A 225 3.88 22.63 1.35
CA PRO A 225 3.18 23.90 1.21
C PRO A 225 3.30 24.71 2.51
N VAL A 226 3.77 25.95 2.45
CA VAL A 226 3.70 26.88 3.60
C VAL A 226 2.70 27.99 3.26
N LYS A 227 1.67 28.14 4.09
CA LYS A 227 0.68 29.23 3.95
C LYS A 227 1.20 30.46 4.69
N ASN A 228 1.45 31.55 3.97
CA ASN A 228 1.54 32.87 4.58
C ASN A 228 0.18 33.55 4.48
N GLY A 229 -0.25 34.17 5.58
CA GLY A 229 -1.56 34.83 5.68
C GLY A 229 -1.74 35.92 4.62
N ASP A 230 -2.98 35.99 4.15
CA ASP A 230 -3.59 36.97 3.24
C ASP A 230 -3.39 36.74 1.72
N LEU A 231 -4.52 36.39 1.07
CA LEU A 231 -4.81 36.32 -0.37
C LEU A 231 -4.22 35.12 -1.15
N PHE A 232 -5.13 34.19 -1.50
CA PHE A 232 -5.00 33.03 -2.38
C PHE A 232 -4.21 33.28 -3.69
N SER A 233 -2.88 33.28 -3.64
CA SER A 233 -2.05 33.39 -4.86
C SER A 233 -0.61 32.88 -4.75
N HIS A 234 -0.13 32.50 -3.57
CA HIS A 234 1.29 32.20 -3.37
C HIS A 234 1.49 30.96 -2.49
N TRP A 235 2.30 30.02 -2.98
CA TRP A 235 2.83 28.90 -2.21
C TRP A 235 4.34 29.06 -2.13
N THR A 236 4.90 29.09 -0.94
CA THR A 236 6.35 28.98 -0.73
C THR A 236 6.73 27.52 -0.51
N TYR A 237 7.80 27.10 -1.16
CA TYR A 237 8.30 25.73 -1.13
C TYR A 237 9.57 25.62 -0.28
N LYS A 238 9.67 24.51 0.46
CA LYS A 238 10.88 24.10 1.19
C LYS A 238 11.49 22.88 0.52
N ALA A 239 12.81 22.79 0.49
CA ALA A 239 13.55 21.62 0.01
C ALA A 239 14.28 20.95 1.18
N TYR A 240 14.38 19.61 1.14
CA TYR A 240 15.14 18.84 2.12
C TYR A 240 16.17 17.93 1.42
N ASP A 241 17.32 17.73 2.05
CA ASP A 241 18.41 16.90 1.51
C ASP A 241 18.16 15.38 1.70
N SER A 242 19.12 14.57 1.25
CA SER A 242 19.09 13.10 1.34
C SER A 242 19.06 12.56 2.78
N GLU A 243 19.37 13.40 3.76
CA GLU A 243 19.38 13.13 5.19
C GLU A 243 18.12 13.68 5.91
N GLY A 244 17.33 14.50 5.20
CA GLY A 244 16.11 15.13 5.68
C GLY A 244 16.31 16.50 6.34
N ASN A 245 17.45 17.16 6.13
CA ASN A 245 17.69 18.53 6.60
C ASN A 245 17.17 19.54 5.57
N GLU A 246 16.61 20.66 6.04
CA GLU A 246 16.07 21.73 5.18
C GLU A 246 17.21 22.47 4.47
N VAL A 247 17.18 22.51 3.14
CA VAL A 247 18.25 23.06 2.28
C VAL A 247 17.82 24.27 1.45
N TYR A 248 16.53 24.64 1.40
CA TYR A 248 16.09 25.81 0.62
C TYR A 248 14.80 26.45 1.15
N ASP A 249 14.74 27.79 1.12
CA ASP A 249 13.57 28.62 1.46
C ASP A 249 13.33 29.71 0.40
N GLY A 250 12.16 29.69 -0.24
CA GLY A 250 11.55 30.86 -0.87
C GLY A 250 11.63 30.97 -2.41
N MET A 251 10.50 30.71 -3.09
CA MET A 251 10.17 31.37 -4.36
C MET A 251 8.66 31.31 -4.65
N ASP A 252 8.10 32.41 -5.14
CA ASP A 252 6.70 32.55 -5.57
C ASP A 252 6.53 32.11 -7.04
N ILE A 253 5.58 31.19 -7.32
CA ILE A 253 5.23 30.79 -8.69
C ILE A 253 3.79 31.23 -9.01
N PRO A 254 3.54 32.04 -10.06
CA PRO A 254 2.19 32.40 -10.49
C PRO A 254 1.45 31.21 -11.13
N TRP A 255 0.15 31.07 -10.85
CA TRP A 255 -0.73 30.01 -11.35
C TRP A 255 -1.43 30.40 -12.67
N ASP A 256 -1.51 29.47 -13.63
CA ASP A 256 -2.55 29.47 -14.68
C ASP A 256 -3.31 28.12 -14.71
N LYS A 257 -4.53 28.15 -15.24
CA LYS A 257 -5.48 27.03 -15.25
C LYS A 257 -5.53 26.38 -16.64
N GLU A 258 -4.99 25.18 -16.81
CA GLU A 258 -5.62 24.11 -17.62
C GLU A 258 -4.89 22.76 -17.49
N TYR A 259 -5.56 21.70 -17.94
CA TYR A 259 -5.02 20.34 -17.97
C TYR A 259 -3.97 20.19 -19.09
N GLY A 260 -2.76 19.74 -18.75
CA GLY A 260 -1.81 19.33 -19.77
C GLY A 260 -0.36 19.40 -19.30
N TRP A 261 0.50 18.65 -19.97
CA TRP A 261 1.95 18.81 -19.88
C TRP A 261 2.32 20.19 -20.44
N GLU A 262 2.31 21.23 -19.62
CA GLU A 262 2.74 22.54 -20.09
C GLU A 262 4.19 22.79 -19.69
N ARG A 263 5.07 22.74 -20.70
CA ARG A 263 6.41 23.31 -20.62
C ARG A 263 6.26 24.83 -20.56
N PHE A 264 6.33 25.40 -19.37
CA PHE A 264 6.55 26.84 -19.23
C PHE A 264 8.01 27.14 -19.63
N LYS A 265 8.18 27.85 -20.75
CA LYS A 265 9.45 28.51 -21.09
C LYS A 265 9.36 29.94 -20.60
N SER A 266 10.03 30.22 -19.49
CA SER A 266 10.55 31.55 -19.18
C SER A 266 12.02 31.58 -19.60
N ASP A 267 12.56 32.76 -19.87
CA ASP A 267 13.79 33.05 -20.63
C ASP A 267 15.12 32.40 -20.15
N ASN A 268 15.11 31.43 -19.23
CA ASN A 268 16.22 30.50 -18.97
C ASN A 268 15.84 29.24 -18.14
N GLU A 269 14.55 28.91 -17.97
CA GLU A 269 14.13 27.87 -17.02
C GLU A 269 13.14 26.88 -17.64
N SER A 270 13.21 25.61 -17.21
CA SER A 270 12.25 24.56 -17.57
C SER A 270 11.71 23.92 -16.30
N TYR A 271 10.38 23.81 -16.21
CA TYR A 271 9.67 23.20 -15.09
C TYR A 271 9.04 21.87 -15.55
N ILE A 272 9.05 20.86 -14.68
CA ILE A 272 8.22 19.65 -14.83
C ILE A 272 7.19 19.65 -13.72
N VAL A 273 5.91 19.74 -14.08
CA VAL A 273 4.81 19.66 -13.12
C VAL A 273 4.40 18.20 -12.95
N TYR A 274 4.53 17.67 -11.74
CA TYR A 274 4.02 16.39 -11.31
C TYR A 274 2.69 16.59 -10.59
N THR A 275 1.74 15.69 -10.83
CA THR A 275 0.54 15.58 -10.01
C THR A 275 0.67 14.33 -9.16
N ALA A 276 0.78 14.46 -7.84
CA ALA A 276 0.73 13.31 -6.95
C ALA A 276 -0.61 13.27 -6.23
N GLN A 277 -1.20 12.09 -6.27
CA GLN A 277 -2.34 11.73 -5.45
C GLN A 277 -1.79 10.95 -4.25
N TYR A 278 -1.90 11.52 -3.05
CA TYR A 278 -1.58 10.80 -1.82
C TYR A 278 -2.62 9.68 -1.59
N GLY A 279 -2.22 8.63 -0.87
CA GLY A 279 -3.13 7.57 -0.45
C GLY A 279 -3.53 6.54 -1.52
N LYS A 280 -2.95 6.55 -2.74
CA LYS A 280 -3.35 5.61 -3.82
C LYS A 280 -3.20 4.14 -3.40
N ILE A 281 -4.30 3.41 -3.22
CA ILE A 281 -4.27 1.96 -3.07
C ILE A 281 -4.26 1.25 -4.43
N VAL A 282 -3.19 0.52 -4.71
CA VAL A 282 -3.03 -0.30 -5.93
C VAL A 282 -3.06 -1.78 -5.57
N ARG A 283 -4.02 -2.52 -6.13
CA ARG A 283 -4.06 -3.99 -5.99
C ARG A 283 -3.28 -4.66 -7.12
N LEU A 284 -2.20 -5.34 -6.77
CA LEU A 284 -1.40 -6.17 -7.66
C LEU A 284 -1.84 -7.62 -7.51
N SER A 285 -2.65 -8.11 -8.45
CA SER A 285 -3.22 -9.45 -8.35
C SER A 285 -3.55 -10.10 -9.69
N GLY A 286 -3.33 -11.40 -9.76
CA GLY A 286 -3.76 -12.22 -10.88
C GLY A 286 -4.75 -13.32 -10.46
N LYS A 287 -5.25 -14.08 -11.46
CA LYS A 287 -6.12 -15.26 -11.21
C LYS A 287 -5.44 -16.34 -10.36
N ASP A 288 -4.12 -16.33 -10.32
CA ASP A 288 -3.27 -17.20 -9.50
C ASP A 288 -1.98 -16.45 -9.15
N ARG A 289 -1.19 -17.03 -8.25
CA ARG A 289 0.11 -16.48 -7.82
C ARG A 289 1.12 -16.24 -8.95
N PHE A 290 1.05 -17.01 -10.04
CA PHE A 290 1.97 -16.83 -11.16
C PHE A 290 1.65 -15.53 -11.87
N LYS A 291 0.36 -15.23 -12.05
CA LYS A 291 -0.10 -13.95 -12.57
C LYS A 291 0.05 -12.80 -11.57
N THR A 292 -0.13 -13.03 -10.27
CA THR A 292 0.19 -12.02 -9.24
C THR A 292 1.66 -11.60 -9.32
N ALA A 293 2.59 -12.55 -9.46
CA ALA A 293 4.01 -12.24 -9.66
C ALA A 293 4.27 -11.42 -10.93
N VAL A 294 3.51 -11.65 -12.00
CA VAL A 294 3.57 -10.86 -13.24
C VAL A 294 3.07 -9.42 -13.02
N GLU A 295 1.96 -9.23 -12.29
CA GLU A 295 1.48 -7.87 -12.00
C GLU A 295 2.45 -7.11 -11.10
N VAL A 296 3.10 -7.79 -10.14
CA VAL A 296 4.19 -7.17 -9.37
C VAL A 296 5.39 -6.83 -10.26
N SER A 297 5.77 -7.71 -11.18
CA SER A 297 6.87 -7.47 -12.13
C SER A 297 6.63 -6.25 -13.03
N LYS A 298 5.42 -6.10 -13.57
CA LYS A 298 5.01 -4.93 -14.36
C LYS A 298 5.04 -3.65 -13.55
N GLU A 299 4.56 -3.70 -12.31
CA GLU A 299 4.61 -2.54 -11.43
C GLU A 299 6.07 -2.18 -11.14
N MET A 300 6.94 -3.15 -10.89
CA MET A 300 8.36 -2.94 -10.60
C MET A 300 9.12 -2.26 -11.75
N ASN A 301 9.09 -2.85 -12.95
CA ASN A 301 9.91 -2.40 -14.06
C ASN A 301 9.25 -2.64 -15.43
N ASP A 302 9.43 -1.69 -16.34
CA ASP A 302 9.07 -1.87 -17.76
C ASP A 302 10.01 -2.86 -18.46
N SER A 303 11.29 -2.91 -18.07
CA SER A 303 12.27 -3.89 -18.55
C SER A 303 13.19 -4.36 -17.41
N SER A 304 13.78 -5.54 -17.55
CA SER A 304 14.78 -6.03 -16.60
C SER A 304 15.72 -7.03 -17.26
N GLN A 305 17.02 -6.78 -17.16
CA GLN A 305 18.04 -7.71 -17.66
C GLN A 305 18.00 -9.06 -16.92
N TYR A 306 17.62 -9.03 -15.64
CA TYR A 306 17.70 -10.15 -14.72
C TYR A 306 16.30 -10.59 -14.27
N VAL A 307 16.08 -11.89 -14.14
CA VAL A 307 14.89 -12.44 -13.49
C VAL A 307 15.29 -13.48 -12.43
N ILE A 308 14.58 -13.47 -11.31
CA ILE A 308 14.77 -14.47 -10.25
C ILE A 308 13.70 -15.54 -10.39
N ILE A 309 14.11 -16.79 -10.62
CA ILE A 309 13.21 -17.90 -10.89
C ILE A 309 13.11 -18.79 -9.65
N VAL A 310 11.90 -18.93 -9.11
CA VAL A 310 11.63 -19.75 -7.92
C VAL A 310 10.40 -20.63 -8.10
N ASN A 311 10.31 -21.72 -7.33
CA ASN A 311 9.15 -22.59 -7.39
C ASN A 311 7.94 -21.97 -6.65
N GLY A 312 6.83 -21.74 -7.36
CA GLY A 312 5.61 -21.14 -6.80
C GLY A 312 4.76 -22.06 -5.90
N ARG A 313 5.21 -23.28 -5.59
CA ARG A 313 4.51 -24.25 -4.73
C ARG A 313 5.37 -24.77 -3.57
N LYS A 314 6.67 -24.49 -3.55
CA LYS A 314 7.61 -24.94 -2.51
C LYS A 314 8.56 -23.78 -2.15
N TYR A 315 8.11 -22.99 -1.17
CA TYR A 315 8.60 -21.64 -0.86
C TYR A 315 9.86 -21.49 0.02
N PRO A 316 10.37 -22.49 0.76
CA PRO A 316 11.53 -22.29 1.63
C PRO A 316 12.75 -21.68 0.92
N ASP A 317 12.97 -22.09 -0.33
CA ASP A 317 14.09 -21.62 -1.16
C ASP A 317 13.85 -20.20 -1.71
N ALA A 318 12.59 -19.82 -1.84
CA ALA A 318 12.18 -18.59 -2.50
C ALA A 318 12.28 -17.35 -1.59
N LEU A 319 12.16 -17.53 -0.27
CA LEU A 319 12.45 -16.47 0.71
C LEU A 319 13.91 -16.02 0.64
N ALA A 320 14.84 -16.97 0.58
CA ALA A 320 16.27 -16.65 0.50
C ALA A 320 16.62 -15.93 -0.81
N ALA A 321 15.75 -15.97 -1.81
CA ALA A 321 15.93 -15.30 -3.10
C ALA A 321 15.60 -13.79 -3.05
N THR A 322 14.86 -13.31 -2.04
CA THR A 322 14.42 -11.91 -1.99
C THR A 322 15.56 -10.89 -1.92
N PRO A 323 16.64 -11.09 -1.12
CA PRO A 323 17.79 -10.18 -1.14
C PRO A 323 18.51 -10.17 -2.48
N LEU A 324 18.55 -11.32 -3.18
CA LEU A 324 19.10 -11.44 -4.53
C LEU A 324 18.28 -10.65 -5.56
N ALA A 325 16.96 -10.67 -5.42
CA ALA A 325 16.05 -9.87 -6.24
C ALA A 325 16.26 -8.38 -6.03
N GLY A 326 16.38 -7.93 -4.77
CA GLY A 326 16.69 -6.54 -4.44
C GLY A 326 18.06 -6.10 -4.99
N LEU A 327 19.09 -6.95 -4.87
CA LEU A 327 20.43 -6.69 -5.39
C LEU A 327 20.44 -6.41 -6.90
N TYR A 328 19.69 -7.18 -7.68
CA TYR A 328 19.65 -7.06 -9.13
C TYR A 328 18.52 -6.14 -9.64
N ASN A 329 17.75 -5.52 -8.74
CA ASN A 329 16.49 -4.83 -9.07
C ASN A 329 15.61 -5.69 -10.01
N ALA A 330 15.52 -6.99 -9.70
CA ALA A 330 14.98 -8.01 -10.58
C ALA A 330 13.65 -8.55 -10.02
N PRO A 331 12.62 -8.77 -10.86
CA PRO A 331 11.39 -9.38 -10.39
C PRO A 331 11.59 -10.86 -10.03
N ILE A 332 10.85 -11.31 -9.01
CA ILE A 332 10.73 -12.74 -8.68
C ILE A 332 9.57 -13.32 -9.49
N LEU A 333 9.89 -14.21 -10.42
CA LEU A 333 8.92 -14.92 -11.23
C LEU A 333 8.77 -16.38 -10.79
N LEU A 334 7.54 -16.86 -10.80
CA LEU A 334 7.19 -18.18 -10.28
C LEU A 334 7.13 -19.22 -11.40
N VAL A 335 7.66 -20.40 -11.13
CA VAL A 335 7.54 -21.59 -12.00
C VAL A 335 6.99 -22.79 -11.26
N GLN A 336 6.60 -23.83 -12.00
CA GLN A 336 6.32 -25.15 -11.46
C GLN A 336 7.56 -26.04 -11.61
N LYS A 337 7.59 -27.16 -10.89
CA LYS A 337 8.77 -28.06 -10.87
C LYS A 337 9.26 -28.43 -12.27
N ASN A 338 8.33 -28.79 -13.16
CA ASN A 338 8.62 -29.31 -14.49
C ASN A 338 8.01 -28.45 -15.61
N ARG A 339 7.62 -27.21 -15.33
CA ARG A 339 6.94 -26.35 -16.32
C ARG A 339 7.06 -24.88 -15.97
N ILE A 340 7.29 -24.06 -16.99
CA ILE A 340 7.12 -22.61 -16.92
C ILE A 340 5.68 -22.27 -17.36
N PRO A 341 4.85 -21.65 -16.50
CA PRO A 341 3.55 -21.15 -16.91
C PRO A 341 3.65 -20.15 -18.07
N ALA A 342 2.67 -20.12 -18.96
CA ALA A 342 2.67 -19.20 -20.10
C ALA A 342 2.76 -17.73 -19.66
N SER A 343 2.09 -17.35 -18.56
CA SER A 343 2.20 -16.00 -18.00
C SER A 343 3.63 -15.63 -17.61
N THR A 344 4.38 -16.58 -17.04
CA THR A 344 5.78 -16.39 -16.67
C THR A 344 6.68 -16.25 -17.89
N LYS A 345 6.45 -17.06 -18.94
CA LYS A 345 7.22 -16.94 -20.19
C LYS A 345 7.04 -15.59 -20.85
N ASN A 346 5.77 -15.18 -21.03
CA ASN A 346 5.44 -13.92 -21.67
C ASN A 346 6.01 -12.73 -20.88
N GLU A 347 6.07 -12.82 -19.56
CA GLU A 347 6.66 -11.77 -18.74
C GLU A 347 8.19 -11.71 -18.86
N ILE A 348 8.87 -12.87 -18.93
CA ILE A 348 10.32 -12.92 -19.21
C ILE A 348 10.63 -12.24 -20.57
N GLU A 349 9.82 -12.53 -21.58
CA GLU A 349 9.93 -11.92 -22.91
C GLU A 349 9.64 -10.42 -22.88
N ARG A 350 8.57 -9.98 -22.19
CA ARG A 350 8.21 -8.56 -22.02
C ARG A 350 9.35 -7.76 -21.38
N LEU A 351 9.99 -8.33 -20.36
CA LEU A 351 11.10 -7.69 -19.65
C LEU A 351 12.37 -7.58 -20.51
N GLY A 352 12.49 -8.36 -21.59
CA GLY A 352 13.73 -8.49 -22.35
C GLY A 352 14.86 -9.14 -21.55
N ALA A 353 14.54 -10.03 -20.62
CA ALA A 353 15.52 -10.61 -19.72
C ALA A 353 16.52 -11.51 -20.45
N THR A 354 17.80 -11.33 -20.15
CA THR A 354 18.91 -12.10 -20.77
C THR A 354 19.61 -13.03 -19.78
N LYS A 355 19.32 -12.90 -18.49
CA LYS A 355 19.87 -13.76 -17.44
C LYS A 355 18.83 -14.13 -16.41
N ALA A 356 18.76 -15.42 -16.07
CA ALA A 356 17.90 -15.94 -15.02
C ALA A 356 18.72 -16.57 -13.88
N TYR A 357 18.39 -16.15 -12.66
CA TYR A 357 18.93 -16.75 -11.44
C TYR A 357 17.90 -17.72 -10.87
N ILE A 358 18.20 -19.02 -10.95
CA ILE A 358 17.32 -20.06 -10.44
C ILE A 358 17.67 -20.32 -8.97
N VAL A 359 16.71 -20.12 -8.07
CA VAL A 359 16.89 -20.45 -6.65
C VAL A 359 16.13 -21.73 -6.32
N GLY A 360 16.90 -22.74 -5.89
CA GLY A 360 16.43 -24.08 -5.58
C GLY A 360 17.03 -25.16 -6.49
N GLY A 361 17.19 -26.37 -5.92
CA GLY A 361 17.78 -27.50 -6.62
C GLY A 361 16.88 -28.10 -7.71
N LYS A 362 17.43 -29.05 -8.47
CA LYS A 362 16.72 -29.76 -9.56
C LYS A 362 15.44 -30.47 -9.10
N GLY A 363 15.33 -30.79 -7.80
CA GLY A 363 14.14 -31.38 -7.20
C GLY A 363 12.96 -30.41 -7.08
N VAL A 364 13.19 -29.09 -7.12
CA VAL A 364 12.17 -28.04 -7.01
C VAL A 364 12.02 -27.22 -8.28
N VAL A 365 13.10 -26.98 -9.03
CA VAL A 365 13.06 -26.41 -10.38
C VAL A 365 13.91 -27.32 -11.26
N SER A 366 13.27 -28.19 -12.02
CA SER A 366 13.92 -29.26 -12.78
C SER A 366 14.86 -28.75 -13.87
N GLU A 367 15.65 -29.67 -14.41
CA GLU A 367 16.51 -29.36 -15.55
C GLU A 367 15.71 -29.04 -16.81
N SER A 368 14.52 -29.63 -16.98
CA SER A 368 13.69 -29.32 -18.15
C SER A 368 13.24 -27.86 -18.14
N VAL A 369 12.96 -27.29 -16.96
CA VAL A 369 12.67 -25.85 -16.81
C VAL A 369 13.90 -25.01 -17.14
N ALA A 370 15.09 -25.43 -16.70
CA ALA A 370 16.33 -24.73 -17.04
C ALA A 370 16.60 -24.73 -18.54
N SER A 371 16.55 -25.89 -19.20
CA SER A 371 16.73 -25.99 -20.65
C SER A 371 15.68 -25.20 -21.44
N GLU A 372 14.45 -25.10 -20.92
CA GLU A 372 13.41 -24.27 -21.53
C GLU A 372 13.73 -22.76 -21.41
N LEU A 373 14.27 -22.30 -20.27
CA LEU A 373 14.75 -20.91 -20.12
C LEU A 373 15.97 -20.60 -21.01
N GLU A 374 16.92 -21.54 -21.13
CA GLU A 374 18.06 -21.40 -22.06
C GLU A 374 17.57 -21.32 -23.52
N GLY A 375 16.58 -22.13 -23.88
CA GLY A 375 15.93 -22.09 -25.20
C GLY A 375 15.19 -20.77 -25.48
N MET A 376 14.83 -20.02 -24.45
CA MET A 376 14.30 -18.65 -24.57
C MET A 376 15.42 -17.58 -24.69
N GLY A 377 16.70 -17.99 -24.69
CA GLY A 377 17.85 -17.10 -24.85
C GLY A 377 18.46 -16.59 -23.55
N LEU A 378 18.09 -17.15 -22.40
CA LEU A 378 18.62 -16.71 -21.10
C LEU A 378 19.90 -17.46 -20.73
N THR A 379 20.88 -16.73 -20.22
CA THR A 379 21.99 -17.32 -19.45
C THR A 379 21.51 -17.69 -18.05
N LEU A 380 21.92 -18.85 -17.54
CA LEU A 380 21.44 -19.36 -16.26
C LEU A 380 22.53 -19.40 -15.20
N GLU A 381 22.17 -19.02 -13.99
CA GLU A 381 22.96 -19.26 -12.78
C GLU A 381 22.04 -19.84 -11.71
N ARG A 382 22.45 -20.95 -11.07
CA ARG A 382 21.60 -21.66 -10.12
C ARG A 382 22.21 -21.65 -8.72
N TYR A 383 21.45 -21.16 -7.75
CA TYR A 383 21.78 -21.25 -6.33
C TYR A 383 20.95 -22.35 -5.67
N SER A 384 21.61 -23.39 -5.18
CA SER A 384 20.92 -24.52 -4.57
C SER A 384 21.79 -25.29 -3.60
N GLY A 385 21.15 -25.89 -2.59
CA GLY A 385 21.78 -26.83 -1.67
C GLY A 385 21.01 -28.15 -1.55
N LYS A 386 21.53 -29.06 -0.72
CA LYS A 386 20.84 -30.33 -0.38
C LYS A 386 19.51 -30.09 0.34
N ASP A 387 19.38 -28.95 1.01
CA ASP A 387 18.21 -28.51 1.75
C ASP A 387 18.09 -26.97 1.67
N ARG A 388 17.04 -26.43 2.27
CA ARG A 388 16.74 -24.99 2.31
C ARG A 388 17.84 -24.15 2.99
N TYR A 389 18.53 -24.73 3.97
CA TYR A 389 19.59 -24.04 4.71
C TYR A 389 20.79 -23.82 3.80
N LYS A 390 21.20 -24.88 3.07
CA LYS A 390 22.30 -24.79 2.10
C LYS A 390 21.94 -23.97 0.86
N THR A 391 20.69 -24.00 0.41
CA THR A 391 20.22 -23.08 -0.64
C THR A 391 20.34 -21.62 -0.17
N ALA A 392 19.96 -21.32 1.07
CA ALA A 392 20.08 -19.97 1.62
C ALA A 392 21.56 -19.53 1.74
N LEU A 393 22.47 -20.41 2.13
CA LEU A 393 23.91 -20.13 2.13
C LEU A 393 24.45 -19.81 0.73
N ALA A 394 24.04 -20.58 -0.30
CA ALA A 394 24.48 -20.32 -1.68
C ALA A 394 23.99 -18.96 -2.19
N VAL A 395 22.77 -18.54 -1.83
CA VAL A 395 22.31 -17.19 -2.15
C VAL A 395 23.05 -16.14 -1.33
N ALA A 396 23.33 -16.43 -0.05
CA ALA A 396 24.03 -15.51 0.83
C ALA A 396 25.45 -15.20 0.35
N GLU A 397 26.20 -16.21 -0.09
CA GLU A 397 27.51 -16.04 -0.72
C GLU A 397 27.44 -15.05 -1.87
N LYS A 398 26.42 -15.17 -2.73
CA LYS A 398 26.26 -14.24 -3.84
C LYS A 398 25.96 -12.83 -3.38
N VAL A 399 25.02 -12.65 -2.46
CA VAL A 399 24.63 -11.31 -1.97
C VAL A 399 25.82 -10.61 -1.31
N LEU A 400 26.63 -11.33 -0.54
CA LEU A 400 27.81 -10.78 0.13
C LEU A 400 28.93 -10.36 -0.83
N THR A 401 28.99 -10.88 -2.06
CA THR A 401 29.99 -10.38 -3.05
C THR A 401 29.83 -8.91 -3.41
N TYR A 402 28.70 -8.30 -3.08
CA TYR A 402 28.38 -6.90 -3.37
C TYR A 402 28.36 -6.01 -2.12
N GLN A 403 28.57 -6.56 -0.92
CA GLN A 403 28.50 -5.82 0.35
C GLN A 403 29.76 -5.96 1.18
N GLY A 404 30.32 -4.84 1.64
CA GLY A 404 31.55 -4.81 2.43
C GLY A 404 31.39 -5.09 3.94
N THR A 405 30.16 -5.14 4.47
CA THR A 405 29.92 -5.22 5.93
C THR A 405 29.82 -6.65 6.48
N GLY A 406 29.56 -7.64 5.62
CA GLY A 406 29.33 -9.03 6.01
C GLY A 406 28.00 -9.29 6.75
N ASN A 407 27.25 -8.25 7.10
CA ASN A 407 26.04 -8.32 7.93
C ASN A 407 24.97 -9.23 7.32
N MET A 408 24.13 -9.84 8.16
CA MET A 408 23.18 -10.86 7.73
C MET A 408 21.98 -10.99 8.66
N ILE A 409 20.91 -11.62 8.16
CA ILE A 409 19.68 -11.88 8.92
C ILE A 409 19.55 -13.39 9.16
N LEU A 410 19.19 -13.80 10.37
CA LEU A 410 18.91 -15.18 10.74
C LEU A 410 17.43 -15.36 11.09
N VAL A 411 16.76 -16.27 10.38
CA VAL A 411 15.33 -16.57 10.59
C VAL A 411 15.06 -18.07 10.70
N LYS A 412 13.90 -18.41 11.28
CA LYS A 412 13.43 -19.80 11.35
C LYS A 412 13.16 -20.36 9.95
N GLY A 413 13.68 -21.56 9.68
CA GLY A 413 13.54 -22.24 8.39
C GLY A 413 12.31 -23.15 8.24
N THR A 414 11.44 -23.30 9.24
CA THR A 414 10.37 -24.34 9.24
C THR A 414 8.92 -23.82 9.18
N ASP A 415 8.67 -22.59 9.61
CA ASP A 415 7.38 -21.89 9.51
C ASP A 415 7.75 -20.40 9.37
N PHE A 416 7.33 -19.74 8.28
CA PHE A 416 7.98 -18.54 7.73
C PHE A 416 7.28 -17.19 7.99
N PRO A 417 6.48 -16.98 9.05
CA PRO A 417 5.71 -15.76 9.13
C PRO A 417 6.56 -14.54 9.49
N ASP A 418 7.57 -14.69 10.35
CA ASP A 418 8.54 -13.64 10.69
C ASP A 418 9.55 -13.39 9.55
N ALA A 419 9.59 -14.32 8.60
CA ALA A 419 10.56 -14.32 7.52
C ALA A 419 10.13 -13.41 6.36
N LEU A 420 8.82 -13.19 6.18
CA LEU A 420 8.32 -12.25 5.18
C LEU A 420 8.61 -10.81 5.52
N THR A 421 8.51 -10.43 6.80
CA THR A 421 8.68 -9.04 7.22
C THR A 421 10.13 -8.60 7.17
N VAL A 422 11.10 -9.54 7.28
CA VAL A 422 12.52 -9.23 7.09
C VAL A 422 12.92 -8.94 5.65
N THR A 423 12.06 -9.23 4.67
CA THR A 423 12.39 -8.94 3.26
C THR A 423 12.73 -7.47 3.06
N SER A 424 11.96 -6.57 3.69
CA SER A 424 12.21 -5.12 3.69
C SER A 424 13.57 -4.77 4.27
N LEU A 425 13.98 -5.40 5.38
CA LEU A 425 15.30 -5.21 5.98
C LEU A 425 16.42 -5.74 5.06
N ALA A 426 16.23 -6.93 4.52
CA ALA A 426 17.22 -7.60 3.70
C ALA A 426 17.50 -6.82 2.40
N ILE A 427 16.44 -6.33 1.76
CA ILE A 427 16.53 -5.52 0.55
C ILE A 427 17.08 -4.12 0.88
N LYS A 428 16.60 -3.47 1.95
CA LYS A 428 17.06 -2.13 2.32
C LYS A 428 18.54 -2.10 2.64
N GLU A 429 18.99 -3.04 3.45
CA GLU A 429 20.38 -3.10 3.88
C GLU A 429 21.26 -3.84 2.87
N GLY A 430 20.67 -4.53 1.88
CA GLY A 430 21.39 -5.34 0.89
C GLY A 430 22.03 -6.61 1.48
N ILE A 431 21.49 -7.12 2.59
CA ILE A 431 22.07 -8.21 3.37
C ILE A 431 21.35 -9.55 3.13
N PRO A 432 22.04 -10.69 3.21
CA PRO A 432 21.44 -12.00 2.98
C PRO A 432 20.53 -12.47 4.14
N ILE A 433 19.61 -13.37 3.80
CA ILE A 433 18.77 -14.10 4.75
C ILE A 433 19.29 -15.53 4.89
N LEU A 434 19.70 -15.88 6.11
CA LEU A 434 20.07 -17.22 6.52
C LEU A 434 18.92 -17.91 7.25
N LEU A 435 18.85 -19.24 7.11
CA LEU A 435 17.84 -20.06 7.76
C LEU A 435 18.47 -20.86 8.90
N THR A 436 17.69 -21.10 9.97
CA THR A 436 18.09 -21.99 11.07
C THR A 436 16.95 -22.87 11.57
N ASN A 437 17.29 -23.95 12.26
CA ASN A 437 16.32 -24.66 13.09
C ASN A 437 16.11 -23.89 14.40
N PRO A 438 14.90 -23.94 15.01
CA PRO A 438 14.61 -23.09 16.17
C PRO A 438 15.53 -23.25 17.38
N LYS A 439 16.08 -24.46 17.58
CA LYS A 439 16.87 -24.81 18.77
C LYS A 439 18.34 -25.09 18.48
N VAL A 440 18.69 -25.38 17.23
CA VAL A 440 20.03 -25.84 16.85
C VAL A 440 20.47 -25.10 15.60
N LEU A 441 21.54 -24.33 15.72
CA LEU A 441 22.25 -23.77 14.58
C LEU A 441 23.10 -24.88 13.96
N SER A 442 22.86 -25.24 12.71
CA SER A 442 23.69 -26.22 12.01
C SER A 442 25.13 -25.73 11.90
N GLU A 443 26.10 -26.64 12.00
CA GLU A 443 27.53 -26.30 11.89
C GLU A 443 27.85 -25.57 10.60
N GLU A 444 27.22 -25.92 9.47
CA GLU A 444 27.45 -25.22 8.20
C GLU A 444 27.07 -23.73 8.25
N VAL A 445 25.92 -23.40 8.86
CA VAL A 445 25.49 -22.00 9.01
C VAL A 445 26.37 -21.27 10.03
N LYS A 446 26.78 -21.95 11.10
CA LYS A 446 27.68 -21.38 12.11
C LYS A 446 29.06 -21.07 11.51
N SER A 447 29.66 -22.01 10.77
CA SER A 447 30.93 -21.80 10.08
C SER A 447 30.83 -20.69 9.04
N PHE A 448 29.70 -20.60 8.33
CA PHE A 448 29.47 -19.50 7.40
C PHE A 448 29.48 -18.14 8.11
N ILE A 449 28.71 -18.00 9.20
CA ILE A 449 28.68 -16.77 10.02
C ILE A 449 30.09 -16.42 10.52
N GLN A 450 30.85 -17.41 11.03
CA GLN A 450 32.22 -17.21 11.51
C GLN A 450 33.16 -16.73 10.41
N ASN A 451 33.11 -17.35 9.22
CA ASN A 451 33.99 -17.01 8.11
C ASN A 451 33.72 -15.61 7.56
N GLN A 452 32.46 -15.19 7.52
CA GLN A 452 32.09 -13.84 7.08
C GLN A 452 32.36 -12.78 8.15
N SER A 453 32.42 -13.16 9.43
CA SER A 453 32.71 -12.28 10.56
C SER A 453 31.91 -10.96 10.53
N PRO A 454 30.55 -11.03 10.48
CA PRO A 454 29.72 -9.83 10.43
C PRO A 454 29.88 -8.97 11.67
N SER A 455 29.85 -7.64 11.48
CA SER A 455 29.76 -6.71 12.61
C SER A 455 28.42 -6.83 13.35
N MET A 456 27.36 -7.14 12.61
CA MET A 456 25.99 -7.21 13.08
C MET A 456 25.25 -8.40 12.45
N LEU A 457 24.55 -9.17 13.28
CA LEU A 457 23.62 -10.19 12.86
C LEU A 457 22.22 -9.87 13.38
N TYR A 458 21.25 -9.78 12.48
CA TYR A 458 19.86 -9.53 12.83
C TYR A 458 19.13 -10.85 13.03
N ILE A 459 18.37 -11.00 14.10
CA ILE A 459 17.47 -12.15 14.30
C ILE A 459 16.03 -11.67 14.14
N ALA A 460 15.22 -12.35 13.34
CA ALA A 460 13.77 -12.12 13.35
C ALA A 460 13.00 -13.30 13.91
N GLY A 461 12.09 -12.97 14.80
CA GLY A 461 11.27 -13.90 15.56
C GLY A 461 11.71 -14.03 17.02
N GLY A 462 10.75 -14.41 17.86
CA GLY A 462 10.96 -14.61 19.29
C GLY A 462 11.84 -15.82 19.62
N LYS A 463 12.02 -16.08 20.92
CA LYS A 463 12.84 -17.20 21.43
C LYS A 463 12.36 -18.58 20.98
N GLY A 464 11.07 -18.71 20.62
CA GLY A 464 10.53 -19.95 20.04
C GLY A 464 10.84 -20.13 18.55
N ALA A 465 11.21 -19.05 17.85
CA ALA A 465 11.59 -19.09 16.43
C ALA A 465 13.09 -19.27 16.25
N VAL A 466 13.90 -18.54 17.03
CA VAL A 466 15.35 -18.68 17.12
C VAL A 466 15.71 -18.58 18.60
N SER A 467 16.22 -19.66 19.18
CA SER A 467 16.42 -19.73 20.63
C SER A 467 17.50 -18.79 21.15
N LEU A 468 17.51 -18.57 22.47
CA LEU A 468 18.57 -17.77 23.11
C LEU A 468 19.91 -18.48 23.05
N GLU A 469 19.93 -19.81 23.06
CA GLU A 469 21.18 -20.58 22.92
C GLU A 469 21.84 -20.29 21.57
N ILE A 470 21.05 -20.18 20.48
CA ILE A 470 21.57 -19.79 19.17
C ILE A 470 22.11 -18.36 19.21
N GLN A 471 21.35 -17.41 19.75
CA GLN A 471 21.79 -16.02 19.89
C GLN A 471 23.11 -15.92 20.69
N ASN A 472 23.16 -16.52 21.87
CA ASN A 472 24.35 -16.53 22.72
C ASN A 472 25.55 -17.18 22.01
N SER A 473 25.30 -18.24 21.23
CA SER A 473 26.36 -18.90 20.44
C SER A 473 26.97 -18.00 19.37
N ILE A 474 26.20 -17.04 18.84
CA ILE A 474 26.65 -16.04 17.86
C ILE A 474 27.35 -14.88 18.58
N GLU A 475 26.79 -14.38 19.68
CA GLU A 475 27.39 -13.31 20.50
C GLU A 475 28.76 -13.72 21.06
N ASN A 476 28.93 -14.99 21.45
CA ASN A 476 30.21 -15.56 21.89
C ASN A 476 31.30 -15.56 20.80
N LEU A 477 30.95 -15.32 19.53
CA LEU A 477 31.90 -15.11 18.44
C LEU A 477 32.36 -13.65 18.33
N GLY A 478 31.90 -12.77 19.21
CA GLY A 478 32.17 -11.33 19.15
C GLY A 478 31.25 -10.56 18.18
N ILE A 479 30.18 -11.19 17.70
CA ILE A 479 29.24 -10.62 16.74
C ILE A 479 28.11 -9.93 17.51
N SER A 480 27.80 -8.67 17.18
CA SER A 480 26.65 -7.98 17.77
C SER A 480 25.35 -8.55 17.22
N VAL A 481 24.37 -8.82 18.08
CA VAL A 481 23.08 -9.36 17.66
C VAL A 481 21.94 -8.38 17.97
N LYS A 482 21.13 -8.07 16.95
CA LYS A 482 19.88 -7.31 17.11
C LYS A 482 18.68 -8.20 16.81
N ARG A 483 17.84 -8.46 17.81
CA ARG A 483 16.63 -9.26 17.65
C ARG A 483 15.39 -8.41 17.46
N PHE A 484 14.66 -8.64 16.36
CA PHE A 484 13.29 -8.17 16.16
C PHE A 484 12.31 -9.28 16.53
N SER A 485 11.46 -9.03 17.52
CA SER A 485 10.41 -9.99 17.89
C SER A 485 9.20 -9.30 18.51
N GLY A 486 8.02 -9.71 18.09
CA GLY A 486 6.72 -9.34 18.67
C GLY A 486 6.01 -10.54 19.29
N LYS A 487 4.80 -10.29 19.82
CA LYS A 487 3.89 -11.35 20.30
C LYS A 487 3.40 -12.27 19.17
N ASP A 488 3.40 -11.75 17.94
CA ASP A 488 3.07 -12.43 16.71
C ASP A 488 3.87 -11.85 15.54
N ARG A 489 3.61 -12.39 14.33
CA ARG A 489 4.26 -11.99 13.08
C ARG A 489 3.99 -10.54 12.67
N TYR A 490 2.85 -9.99 13.07
CA TYR A 490 2.45 -8.63 12.72
C TYR A 490 3.25 -7.64 13.57
N GLU A 491 3.40 -7.90 14.87
CA GLU A 491 4.26 -7.09 15.73
C GLU A 491 5.76 -7.25 15.44
N THR A 492 6.23 -8.45 15.06
CA THR A 492 7.60 -8.58 14.55
C THR A 492 7.77 -7.72 13.30
N GLY A 493 6.77 -7.70 12.41
CA GLY A 493 6.76 -6.88 11.20
C GLY A 493 6.80 -5.38 11.46
N LYS A 494 5.93 -4.88 12.34
CA LYS A 494 5.92 -3.49 12.80
C LYS A 494 7.31 -3.03 13.25
N LYS A 495 7.96 -3.79 14.14
CA LYS A 495 9.29 -3.41 14.67
C LYS A 495 10.38 -3.37 13.60
N ILE A 496 10.29 -4.26 12.60
CA ILE A 496 11.21 -4.23 11.46
C ILE A 496 10.91 -3.01 10.59
N ALA A 497 9.64 -2.73 10.31
CA ALA A 497 9.20 -1.58 9.52
C ALA A 497 9.59 -0.24 10.17
N GLU A 498 9.41 -0.06 11.47
CA GLU A 498 9.84 1.13 12.21
C GLU A 498 11.35 1.34 12.11
N TYR A 499 12.14 0.26 12.18
CA TYR A 499 13.59 0.34 12.07
C TYR A 499 14.06 0.63 10.64
N THR A 500 13.39 0.06 9.64
CA THR A 500 13.82 0.11 8.24
C THR A 500 13.21 1.29 7.48
N TYR A 501 11.95 1.59 7.68
CA TYR A 501 11.24 2.66 7.00
C TYR A 501 10.48 3.51 8.03
N PRO A 502 11.16 4.32 8.85
CA PRO A 502 10.47 5.24 9.77
C PRO A 502 9.69 6.35 9.03
N LYS A 503 10.01 6.58 7.74
CA LYS A 503 9.37 7.57 6.86
C LYS A 503 9.20 6.97 5.45
N PRO A 504 8.26 6.02 5.26
CA PRO A 504 8.04 5.37 3.99
C PRO A 504 7.41 6.34 2.98
N SER A 505 7.71 6.16 1.68
CA SER A 505 6.96 6.78 0.60
C SER A 505 5.84 5.88 0.08
N GLU A 506 5.90 4.59 0.42
CA GLU A 506 4.94 3.58 -0.01
C GLU A 506 4.80 2.49 1.07
N ILE A 507 3.71 1.74 1.07
CA ILE A 507 3.55 0.58 1.96
C ILE A 507 3.05 -0.62 1.16
N ILE A 508 3.71 -1.78 1.31
CA ILE A 508 3.31 -3.02 0.62
C ILE A 508 2.54 -3.90 1.59
N PHE A 509 1.25 -4.07 1.38
CA PHE A 509 0.37 -4.93 2.16
C PHE A 509 0.30 -6.33 1.56
N ALA A 510 0.58 -7.33 2.38
CA ALA A 510 0.46 -8.72 1.98
C ALA A 510 -0.16 -9.59 3.07
N ASN A 511 -0.83 -10.67 2.67
CA ASN A 511 -1.49 -11.53 3.63
C ASN A 511 -0.47 -12.25 4.54
N GLY A 512 -0.67 -12.14 5.85
CA GLY A 512 0.21 -12.73 6.85
C GLY A 512 0.11 -14.24 6.98
N ARG A 513 -0.78 -14.95 6.28
CA ARG A 513 -1.03 -16.40 6.38
C ARG A 513 -0.81 -17.18 5.07
N ASP A 514 -1.14 -16.61 3.91
CA ASP A 514 -0.88 -17.20 2.58
C ASP A 514 0.31 -16.49 1.91
N PHE A 515 1.49 -17.05 2.14
CA PHE A 515 2.77 -16.35 1.98
C PHE A 515 3.28 -16.20 0.54
N ALA A 516 2.66 -16.90 -0.43
CA ALA A 516 3.17 -16.96 -1.79
C ALA A 516 3.13 -15.58 -2.48
N ASP A 517 2.07 -14.81 -2.22
CA ASP A 517 1.85 -13.48 -2.80
C ASP A 517 2.71 -12.43 -2.08
N ALA A 518 2.90 -12.56 -0.76
CA ALA A 518 3.74 -11.64 0.02
C ALA A 518 5.21 -11.64 -0.41
N MET A 519 5.72 -12.82 -0.77
CA MET A 519 7.13 -12.98 -1.15
C MET A 519 7.45 -12.29 -2.48
N VAL A 520 6.55 -12.35 -3.47
CA VAL A 520 6.78 -11.69 -4.77
C VAL A 520 6.65 -10.19 -4.67
N GLY A 521 5.95 -9.68 -3.64
CA GLY A 521 5.88 -8.26 -3.30
C GLY A 521 7.15 -7.70 -2.65
N GLY A 522 8.00 -8.54 -2.07
CA GLY A 522 9.23 -8.10 -1.38
C GLY A 522 10.10 -7.16 -2.21
N PRO A 523 10.45 -7.50 -3.47
CA PRO A 523 11.25 -6.63 -4.33
C PRO A 523 10.66 -5.23 -4.61
N LEU A 524 9.35 -4.99 -4.39
CA LEU A 524 8.77 -3.63 -4.45
C LEU A 524 9.27 -2.72 -3.33
N SER A 525 9.75 -3.28 -2.22
CA SER A 525 10.24 -2.51 -1.05
C SER A 525 11.46 -1.63 -1.36
N ARG A 526 12.11 -1.84 -2.51
CA ARG A 526 13.19 -1.00 -3.02
C ARG A 526 13.30 -1.12 -4.54
N THR A 527 12.56 -0.30 -5.27
CA THR A 527 12.99 0.12 -6.62
C THR A 527 13.61 1.51 -6.54
N TYR A 528 14.29 1.99 -7.59
CA TYR A 528 15.00 3.28 -7.61
C TYR A 528 14.16 4.49 -7.13
N THR A 529 12.83 4.38 -7.16
CA THR A 529 11.86 5.42 -6.78
C THR A 529 10.96 5.03 -5.61
N ARG A 530 11.04 3.80 -5.10
CA ARG A 530 10.08 3.21 -4.14
C ARG A 530 10.73 2.82 -2.83
N LYS A 531 10.20 3.32 -1.71
CA LYS A 531 10.75 3.09 -0.37
C LYS A 531 9.62 2.76 0.61
N GLY A 532 9.39 1.47 0.81
CA GLY A 532 8.29 1.03 1.67
C GLY A 532 8.51 -0.33 2.32
N PRO A 533 8.04 -0.56 3.55
CA PRO A 533 8.08 -1.88 4.15
C PRO A 533 7.00 -2.80 3.56
N VAL A 534 7.25 -4.10 3.66
CA VAL A 534 6.20 -5.12 3.57
C VAL A 534 5.50 -5.26 4.92
N MET A 535 4.25 -4.81 4.98
CA MET A 535 3.35 -4.92 6.12
C MET A 535 2.38 -6.09 5.95
N LEU A 536 2.22 -6.88 7.00
CA LEU A 536 1.34 -8.05 6.97
C LEU A 536 -0.08 -7.66 7.39
N VAL A 537 -1.07 -8.17 6.65
CA VAL A 537 -2.51 -7.97 6.93
C VAL A 537 -3.24 -9.30 7.05
N GLY A 538 -4.40 -9.29 7.70
CA GLY A 538 -5.34 -10.40 7.68
C GLY A 538 -6.13 -10.43 6.38
N LYS A 539 -6.83 -11.54 6.10
CA LYS A 539 -7.68 -11.63 4.90
C LYS A 539 -8.79 -10.57 4.91
N ASN A 540 -9.43 -10.37 6.05
CA ASN A 540 -10.60 -9.51 6.21
C ASN A 540 -10.40 -8.43 7.28
N HIS A 541 -9.18 -8.19 7.75
CA HIS A 541 -8.91 -7.19 8.79
C HIS A 541 -7.46 -6.73 8.75
N ILE A 542 -7.23 -5.55 9.32
CA ILE A 542 -5.89 -5.01 9.55
C ILE A 542 -5.50 -5.29 11.00
N PRO A 543 -4.42 -6.06 11.25
CA PRO A 543 -3.91 -6.30 12.59
C PRO A 543 -3.53 -4.98 13.27
N GLN A 544 -3.75 -4.88 14.58
CA GLN A 544 -3.45 -3.65 15.33
C GLN A 544 -1.99 -3.20 15.14
N ALA A 545 -1.03 -4.14 15.10
CA ALA A 545 0.37 -3.82 14.85
C ALA A 545 0.62 -3.11 13.52
N THR A 546 -0.17 -3.43 12.49
CA THR A 546 -0.09 -2.77 11.18
C THR A 546 -0.72 -1.38 11.24
N LYS A 547 -1.85 -1.22 11.95
CA LYS A 547 -2.43 0.10 12.22
C LYS A 547 -1.47 1.00 13.00
N ASP A 548 -0.86 0.48 14.05
CA ASP A 548 0.07 1.24 14.91
C ASP A 548 1.35 1.69 14.19
N TYR A 549 1.70 1.06 13.06
CA TYR A 549 2.80 1.52 12.22
C TYR A 549 2.36 2.69 11.33
N MET A 550 1.10 2.66 10.88
CA MET A 550 0.48 3.68 10.01
C MET A 550 -0.04 4.86 10.85
N THR A 551 0.82 5.47 11.66
CA THR A 551 0.49 6.70 12.39
C THR A 551 0.47 7.89 11.43
N PRO A 552 -0.24 9.00 11.74
CA PRO A 552 -0.25 10.19 10.88
C PRO A 552 1.16 10.62 10.43
N SER A 553 2.11 10.71 11.36
CA SER A 553 3.51 11.07 11.05
C SER A 553 4.26 10.13 10.09
N VAL A 554 3.83 8.87 9.99
CA VAL A 554 4.38 7.88 9.03
C VAL A 554 3.69 8.06 7.68
N LEU A 555 2.39 8.35 7.71
CA LEU A 555 1.52 8.48 6.53
C LEU A 555 1.68 9.80 5.78
N ASP A 556 2.16 10.87 6.43
CA ASP A 556 2.47 12.18 5.83
C ASP A 556 3.32 12.08 4.54
N ARG A 557 4.04 10.97 4.34
CA ARG A 557 4.90 10.73 3.18
C ARG A 557 4.43 9.62 2.24
N VAL A 558 3.38 8.89 2.61
CA VAL A 558 2.92 7.72 1.86
C VAL A 558 2.10 8.16 0.66
N ILE A 559 2.65 7.93 -0.53
CA ILE A 559 2.02 8.25 -1.81
C ILE A 559 1.17 7.08 -2.29
N THR A 560 1.61 5.83 -2.06
CA THR A 560 0.94 4.63 -2.59
C THR A 560 0.98 3.46 -1.62
N GLY A 561 -0.15 2.80 -1.43
CA GLY A 561 -0.27 1.50 -0.76
C GLY A 561 -0.47 0.37 -1.77
N TYR A 562 0.40 -0.63 -1.82
CA TYR A 562 0.24 -1.78 -2.72
C TYR A 562 -0.34 -2.97 -1.98
N ILE A 563 -1.47 -3.49 -2.43
CA ILE A 563 -2.02 -4.75 -1.94
C ILE A 563 -1.57 -5.87 -2.88
N VAL A 564 -0.75 -6.79 -2.39
CA VAL A 564 -0.27 -7.94 -3.17
C VAL A 564 -1.15 -9.15 -2.90
N GLY A 565 -1.87 -9.58 -3.93
CA GLY A 565 -2.79 -10.71 -3.87
C GLY A 565 -4.24 -10.33 -4.19
N GLY A 566 -4.99 -11.32 -4.66
CA GLY A 566 -6.40 -11.14 -5.06
C GLY A 566 -7.36 -11.00 -3.87
N LYS A 567 -8.63 -10.75 -4.16
CA LYS A 567 -9.72 -10.59 -3.17
C LYS A 567 -9.87 -11.79 -2.21
N GLY A 568 -9.46 -12.98 -2.64
CA GLY A 568 -9.47 -14.18 -1.80
C GLY A 568 -8.37 -14.21 -0.73
N VAL A 569 -7.32 -13.39 -0.91
CA VAL A 569 -6.12 -13.31 -0.06
C VAL A 569 -6.16 -12.06 0.81
N VAL A 570 -6.53 -10.91 0.25
CA VAL A 570 -6.85 -9.67 0.96
C VAL A 570 -8.18 -9.16 0.41
N SER A 571 -9.25 -9.17 1.21
CA SER A 571 -10.61 -8.82 0.78
C SER A 571 -10.73 -7.35 0.36
N GLU A 572 -11.88 -6.97 -0.22
CA GLU A 572 -12.17 -5.55 -0.44
C GLU A 572 -12.36 -4.83 0.90
N ALA A 573 -13.07 -5.40 1.88
CA ALA A 573 -13.19 -4.80 3.21
C ALA A 573 -11.82 -4.52 3.89
N ALA A 574 -10.84 -5.42 3.74
CA ALA A 574 -9.50 -5.18 4.25
C ALA A 574 -8.76 -4.11 3.45
N LYS A 575 -9.02 -4.00 2.14
CA LYS A 575 -8.47 -2.96 1.27
C LYS A 575 -9.07 -1.59 1.61
N ASP A 576 -10.38 -1.52 1.79
CA ASP A 576 -11.11 -0.31 2.10
C ASP A 576 -10.64 0.21 3.46
N ALA A 577 -10.55 -0.65 4.48
CA ALA A 577 -9.98 -0.26 5.77
C ALA A 577 -8.50 0.19 5.71
N ILE A 578 -7.72 -0.25 4.70
CA ILE A 578 -6.35 0.24 4.51
C ILE A 578 -6.41 1.63 3.87
N SER A 579 -7.30 1.80 2.89
CA SER A 579 -7.58 3.09 2.26
C SER A 579 -7.97 4.12 3.30
N ASP A 580 -8.93 3.79 4.16
CA ASP A 580 -9.44 4.68 5.20
C ASP A 580 -8.37 5.10 6.22
N ILE A 581 -7.29 4.32 6.38
CA ILE A 581 -6.15 4.69 7.24
C ILE A 581 -5.13 5.54 6.47
N LEU A 582 -4.97 5.34 5.15
CA LEU A 582 -4.04 6.14 4.34
C LEU A 582 -4.61 7.50 3.94
N ASP A 583 -5.93 7.67 4.02
CA ASP A 583 -6.68 8.92 3.89
C ASP A 583 -6.60 9.76 5.16
#